data_AF-A0A3D0U8B9-F1
#
_entry.id   AF-A0A3D0U8B9-F1
#
_cell.length_a   1.000
_cell.length_b   1.000
_cell.length_c   1.000
_cell.angle_alpha   90.00
_cell.angle_beta   90.00
_cell.angle_gamma   90.00
#
_symmetry.space_group_name_H-M   'P 1'
#
loop_
_entity.id
_entity.type
_entity.pdbx_description
1 polymer ?
#
loop_
_entity_poly.entity_id
_entity_poly.type
_entity_poly.pdbx_seq_one_letter_code
_entity_poly.pdbx_strand_id
1 'polypeptide(L)'
;MRSIATAALIGMSLGFGSVSYADTLLGIYVGGGSISYDLSGDFTDLEGGSNSIDFDDDLGLEGDSGSYFYIALEHGIPILPNVRFARSEIEASASVVLSDSIEFDDITFPAGA
;
A
#
# COMPACT_ATOMS: atom_id res chain seq x y z
N MET A 1 -23.26 34.74 -8.98
CA MET A 1 -24.10 34.94 -7.78
C MET A 1 -25.37 34.11 -7.91
N ARG A 2 -25.45 32.94 -7.28
CA ARG A 2 -26.69 32.38 -6.70
C ARG A 2 -26.27 31.49 -5.53
N SER A 3 -26.71 31.89 -4.35
CA SER A 3 -26.47 31.29 -3.04
C SER A 3 -27.25 29.98 -2.90
N ILE A 4 -26.61 28.95 -2.34
CA ILE A 4 -27.29 27.92 -1.55
C ILE A 4 -26.61 27.90 -0.19
N ALA A 5 -27.04 28.82 0.66
CA ALA A 5 -26.91 28.70 2.11
C ALA A 5 -28.04 27.80 2.66
N THR A 6 -27.93 27.44 3.94
CA THR A 6 -28.95 26.82 4.84
C THR A 6 -28.82 25.29 4.93
N ALA A 7 -28.70 24.62 6.09
CA ALA A 7 -28.56 25.01 7.48
C ALA A 7 -28.01 23.81 8.28
N ALA A 8 -27.37 24.13 9.40
CA ALA A 8 -26.97 23.22 10.47
C ALA A 8 -28.14 22.43 11.07
N LEU A 9 -27.82 21.30 11.73
CA LEU A 9 -28.52 20.56 12.80
C LEU A 9 -27.90 19.13 12.80
N ILE A 10 -27.38 18.49 13.84
CA ILE A 10 -27.67 18.47 15.28
C ILE A 10 -26.43 17.93 16.01
N GLY A 11 -26.12 18.47 17.19
CA GLY A 11 -25.08 17.96 18.07
C GLY A 11 -25.34 16.52 18.50
N MET A 12 -24.37 15.64 18.23
CA MET A 12 -24.33 14.28 18.75
C MET A 12 -23.39 14.24 19.97
N SER A 13 -23.74 14.98 21.02
CA SER A 13 -23.13 14.81 22.34
C SER A 13 -23.85 13.69 23.09
N LEU A 14 -23.63 12.44 22.66
CA LEU A 14 -23.95 11.28 23.48
C LEU A 14 -22.69 10.94 24.26
N GLY A 15 -22.79 11.07 25.58
CA GLY A 15 -21.71 10.77 26.51
C GLY A 15 -21.27 9.32 26.36
N PHE A 16 -20.14 9.12 25.69
CA PHE A 16 -19.34 7.93 25.89
C PHE A 16 -18.51 8.20 27.13
N GLY A 17 -18.92 7.63 28.27
CA GLY A 17 -18.03 7.51 29.41
C GLY A 17 -16.71 6.89 28.96
N SER A 18 -15.61 7.32 29.55
CA SER A 18 -14.28 6.81 29.25
C SER A 18 -14.28 5.30 29.47
N VAL A 19 -14.27 4.50 28.41
CA VAL A 19 -13.79 3.11 28.50
C VAL A 19 -12.28 3.22 28.66
N SER A 20 -11.84 3.36 29.91
CA SER A 20 -10.44 3.26 30.29
C SER A 20 -10.05 1.79 30.16
N TYR A 21 -9.64 1.39 28.96
CA TYR A 21 -8.87 0.16 28.79
C TYR A 21 -7.49 0.44 29.39
N ALA A 22 -7.31 0.06 30.66
CA ALA A 22 -5.97 -0.21 31.13
C ALA A 22 -5.37 -1.30 30.24
N ASP A 23 -4.06 -1.22 30.01
CA ASP A 23 -3.26 -2.21 29.29
C ASP A 23 -3.76 -3.63 29.60
N THR A 24 -4.28 -4.35 28.59
CA THR A 24 -4.91 -5.63 28.86
C THR A 24 -3.80 -6.61 29.24
N LEU A 25 -3.85 -7.17 30.45
CA LEU A 25 -2.89 -8.19 30.89
C LEU A 25 -2.86 -9.42 29.95
N LEU A 26 -3.82 -9.56 29.04
CA LEU A 26 -3.74 -10.46 27.89
C LEU A 26 -4.82 -10.03 26.90
N GLY A 27 -4.48 -9.92 25.63
CA GLY A 27 -5.41 -9.47 24.59
C GLY A 27 -5.21 -10.19 23.26
N ILE A 28 -6.31 -10.36 22.50
CA ILE A 28 -6.28 -10.84 21.12
C ILE A 28 -6.95 -9.78 20.26
N TYR A 29 -6.24 -9.33 19.24
CA TYR A 29 -6.70 -8.32 18.30
C TYR A 29 -6.67 -8.89 16.90
N VAL A 30 -7.76 -8.68 16.17
CA VAL A 30 -7.82 -8.97 14.74
C VAL A 30 -8.20 -7.69 14.02
N GLY A 31 -7.56 -7.45 12.89
CA GLY A 31 -7.81 -6.26 12.11
C GLY A 31 -7.34 -6.42 10.69
N GLY A 32 -7.66 -5.44 9.87
CA GLY A 32 -7.26 -5.38 8.48
C GLY A 32 -7.69 -4.07 7.86
N GLY A 33 -7.22 -3.84 6.64
CA GLY A 33 -7.49 -2.61 5.90
C GLY A 33 -6.91 -2.67 4.49
N SER A 34 -6.88 -1.51 3.85
CA SER A 34 -6.18 -1.30 2.58
C SER A 34 -4.89 -0.52 2.84
N ILE A 35 -3.85 -0.82 2.07
CA ILE A 35 -2.57 -0.11 2.04
C ILE A 35 -2.28 0.27 0.59
N SER A 36 -2.10 1.57 0.34
CA SER A 36 -1.58 2.05 -0.93
C SER A 36 -0.06 1.93 -0.93
N TYR A 37 0.50 1.49 -2.05
CA TYR A 37 1.93 1.40 -2.28
C TYR A 37 2.28 2.01 -3.62
N ASP A 38 3.49 2.56 -3.70
CA ASP A 38 4.12 3.01 -4.93
C ASP A 38 5.21 2.01 -5.31
N LEU A 39 5.31 1.67 -6.60
CA LEU A 39 6.39 0.85 -7.14
C LEU A 39 7.36 1.79 -7.89
N SER A 40 8.65 1.69 -7.57
CA SER A 40 9.68 2.53 -8.18
C SER A 40 10.99 1.77 -8.30
N GLY A 41 11.77 2.10 -9.31
CA GLY A 41 13.11 1.55 -9.52
C GLY A 41 13.29 1.06 -10.96
N ASP A 42 14.50 0.59 -11.21
CA ASP A 42 14.91 0.19 -12.54
C ASP A 42 15.63 -1.16 -12.53
N PHE A 43 15.69 -1.79 -13.69
CA PHE A 43 16.48 -3.00 -13.93
C PHE A 43 17.26 -2.88 -15.24
N THR A 44 18.35 -3.63 -15.34
CA THR A 44 19.23 -3.58 -16.51
C THR A 44 19.72 -4.99 -16.83
N ASP A 45 19.96 -5.27 -18.10
CA ASP A 45 20.63 -6.49 -18.53
C ASP A 45 22.15 -6.35 -18.29
N LEU A 46 22.66 -7.20 -17.40
CA LEU A 46 24.06 -7.16 -16.99
C LEU A 46 25.01 -7.71 -18.06
N GLU A 47 24.52 -8.47 -19.04
CA GLU A 47 25.35 -9.16 -20.04
C GLU A 47 25.39 -8.39 -21.38
N GLY A 48 24.31 -7.69 -21.73
CA GLY A 48 24.14 -6.98 -23.02
C GLY A 48 24.56 -5.50 -23.06
N GLY A 49 24.88 -4.88 -21.92
CA GLY A 49 25.21 -3.44 -21.89
C GLY A 49 24.04 -2.52 -22.24
N SER A 50 22.81 -2.99 -21.96
CA SER A 50 21.57 -2.27 -22.23
C SER A 50 21.43 -1.04 -21.32
N ASN A 51 20.59 -0.09 -21.74
CA ASN A 51 20.15 0.97 -20.84
C ASN A 51 19.32 0.37 -19.69
N SER A 52 19.30 1.09 -18.57
CA SER A 52 18.39 0.84 -17.45
C SER A 52 16.94 1.05 -17.94
N ILE A 53 16.07 0.13 -17.56
CA ILE A 53 14.63 0.09 -17.87
C ILE A 53 13.89 0.44 -16.58
N ASP A 54 13.17 1.55 -16.59
CA ASP A 54 12.42 2.04 -15.42
C ASP A 54 11.05 1.35 -15.31
N PHE A 55 10.66 0.98 -14.10
CA PHE A 55 9.37 0.32 -13.88
C PHE A 55 8.16 1.23 -14.17
N ASP A 56 8.24 2.52 -13.85
CA ASP A 56 7.14 3.47 -14.03
C ASP A 56 7.20 4.08 -15.44
N ASP A 57 8.32 4.71 -15.80
CA ASP A 57 8.43 5.49 -17.04
C ASP A 57 8.40 4.60 -18.30
N ASP A 58 9.06 3.43 -18.29
CA ASP A 58 9.16 2.56 -19.46
C ASP A 58 8.11 1.45 -19.49
N LEU A 59 7.76 0.88 -18.32
CA LEU A 59 6.81 -0.24 -18.23
C LEU A 59 5.40 0.17 -17.75
N GLY A 60 5.21 1.41 -17.30
CA GLY A 60 3.92 1.92 -16.82
C GLY A 60 3.44 1.25 -15.52
N LEU A 61 4.34 0.65 -14.74
CA LEU A 61 4.02 -0.01 -13.48
C LEU A 61 3.83 1.05 -12.39
N GLU A 62 2.60 1.54 -12.28
CA GLU A 62 2.21 2.50 -11.24
C GLU A 62 1.89 1.82 -9.90
N GLY A 63 1.85 2.63 -8.84
CA GLY A 63 1.38 2.22 -7.52
C GLY A 63 -0.09 1.79 -7.50
N ASP A 64 -0.42 0.80 -6.67
CA ASP A 64 -1.79 0.33 -6.46
C ASP A 64 -2.06 0.13 -4.96
N SER A 65 -3.21 -0.42 -4.62
CA SER A 65 -3.65 -0.67 -3.25
C SER A 65 -3.88 -2.14 -2.99
N GLY A 66 -3.28 -2.61 -1.91
CA GLY A 66 -3.36 -3.98 -1.44
C GLY A 66 -4.20 -4.08 -0.19
N SER A 67 -4.77 -5.25 0.08
CA SER A 67 -5.40 -5.51 1.37
C SER A 67 -4.42 -6.15 2.35
N TYR A 68 -4.61 -5.88 3.64
CA TYR A 68 -3.87 -6.57 4.69
C TYR A 68 -4.78 -7.00 5.82
N PHE A 69 -4.40 -8.07 6.50
CA PHE A 69 -5.01 -8.50 7.74
C PHE A 69 -3.94 -8.86 8.76
N TYR A 70 -4.30 -8.84 10.03
CA TYR A 70 -3.40 -9.23 11.11
C TYR A 70 -4.13 -9.82 12.30
N ILE A 71 -3.37 -10.60 13.06
CA ILE A 71 -3.73 -11.13 14.37
C ILE A 71 -2.61 -10.69 15.32
N ALA A 72 -2.95 -10.01 16.42
CA ALA A 72 -2.01 -9.62 17.46
C ALA A 72 -2.39 -10.22 18.81
N LEU A 73 -1.38 -10.62 19.56
CA LEU A 73 -1.45 -11.14 20.92
C LEU A 73 -0.72 -10.17 21.84
N GLU A 74 -1.43 -9.63 22.81
CA GLU A 74 -0.85 -8.83 23.89
C GLU A 74 -0.48 -9.71 25.07
N HIS A 75 0.72 -9.51 25.61
CA HIS A 75 1.16 -10.22 26.81
C HIS A 75 0.85 -9.41 28.07
N GLY A 76 0.76 -10.06 29.22
CA GLY A 76 0.49 -9.39 30.50
C GLY A 76 1.67 -8.92 31.30
N ILE A 77 2.88 -9.19 30.82
CA ILE A 77 4.10 -8.87 31.55
C ILE A 77 4.62 -7.51 31.06
N PRO A 78 4.69 -6.45 31.89
CA PRO A 78 4.97 -5.06 31.48
C PRO A 78 6.30 -4.78 30.72
N ILE A 79 7.12 -5.79 30.42
CA ILE A 79 8.45 -5.68 29.79
C ILE A 79 8.54 -6.50 28.49
N LEU A 80 7.70 -7.52 28.32
CA LEU A 80 7.67 -8.20 27.04
C LEU A 80 7.07 -7.22 25.99
N PRO A 81 7.26 -7.47 24.70
CA PRO A 81 6.55 -6.76 23.63
C PRO A 81 5.44 -7.63 23.03
N ASN A 82 4.37 -6.99 22.57
CA ASN A 82 3.25 -7.64 21.89
C ASN A 82 3.69 -8.31 20.59
N VAL A 83 3.06 -9.43 20.26
CA VAL A 83 3.36 -10.19 19.04
C VAL A 83 2.24 -9.97 18.03
N ARG A 84 2.58 -9.47 16.83
CA ARG A 84 1.63 -9.30 15.73
C ARG A 84 2.08 -10.11 14.51
N PHE A 85 1.18 -10.94 14.00
CA PHE A 85 1.30 -11.59 12.71
C PHE A 85 0.44 -10.84 11.72
N ALA A 86 1.05 -10.30 10.67
CA ALA A 86 0.34 -9.57 9.61
C ALA A 86 0.67 -10.20 8.26
N ARG A 87 -0.32 -10.20 7.36
CA ARG A 87 -0.14 -10.56 5.96
C ARG A 87 -0.76 -9.44 5.11
N SER A 88 0.00 -9.00 4.12
CA SER A 88 -0.43 -8.04 3.11
C SER A 88 -0.20 -8.67 1.74
N GLU A 89 -1.06 -8.34 0.79
CA GLU A 89 -0.91 -8.71 -0.62
C GLU A 89 -0.66 -7.42 -1.43
N ILE A 90 0.34 -7.47 -2.30
CA ILE A 90 0.79 -6.36 -3.15
C ILE A 90 0.90 -6.95 -4.57
N GLU A 91 0.17 -6.37 -5.52
CA GLU A 91 0.14 -6.77 -6.92
C GLU A 91 0.31 -5.54 -7.81
N ALA A 92 1.15 -5.62 -8.83
CA ALA A 92 1.30 -4.55 -9.82
C ALA A 92 1.17 -5.15 -11.21
N SER A 93 0.36 -4.51 -12.05
CA SER A 93 0.15 -4.94 -13.44
C SER A 93 -0.02 -3.72 -14.32
N ALA A 94 0.68 -3.69 -15.44
CA ALA A 94 0.61 -2.60 -16.41
C ALA A 94 0.48 -3.13 -17.83
N SER A 95 -0.05 -2.28 -18.70
CA SER A 95 -0.03 -2.49 -20.15
C SER A 95 0.23 -1.12 -20.77
N VAL A 96 1.41 -0.99 -21.36
CA VAL A 96 1.89 0.26 -21.96
C VAL A 96 2.34 0.00 -23.40
N VAL A 97 2.27 1.02 -24.23
CA VAL A 97 2.92 1.04 -25.55
C VAL A 97 4.28 1.68 -25.37
N LEU A 98 5.35 0.98 -25.72
CA LEU A 98 6.70 1.44 -25.44
C LEU A 98 7.03 2.73 -26.20
N SER A 99 7.51 3.76 -25.51
CA SER A 99 8.00 4.99 -26.14
C SER A 99 9.36 4.80 -26.82
N ASP A 100 10.20 3.95 -26.23
CA ASP A 100 11.55 3.63 -26.70
C ASP A 100 11.73 2.11 -26.81
N SER A 101 12.73 1.68 -27.60
CA SER A 101 13.00 0.24 -27.76
C SER A 101 13.79 -0.27 -26.56
N ILE A 102 13.35 -1.40 -26.00
CA ILE A 102 13.98 -2.06 -24.86
C ILE A 102 14.72 -3.29 -25.38
N GLU A 103 15.94 -3.51 -24.91
CA GLU A 103 16.70 -4.74 -25.15
C GLU A 103 16.88 -5.47 -23.82
N PHE A 104 16.49 -6.74 -23.80
CA PHE A 104 16.59 -7.58 -22.61
C PHE A 104 16.80 -9.04 -23.02
N ASP A 105 17.85 -9.68 -22.49
CA ASP A 105 18.18 -11.09 -22.79
C ASP A 105 18.37 -11.34 -24.30
N ASP A 106 19.11 -10.45 -24.97
CA ASP A 106 19.32 -10.42 -26.44
C ASP A 106 18.01 -10.29 -27.28
N ILE A 107 16.88 -9.95 -26.64
CA ILE A 107 15.59 -9.72 -27.31
C ILE A 107 15.29 -8.22 -27.35
N THR A 108 15.08 -7.70 -28.56
CA THR A 108 14.64 -6.31 -28.76
C THR A 108 13.12 -6.21 -28.82
N PHE A 109 12.55 -5.44 -27.90
CA PHE A 109 11.16 -4.98 -27.91
C PHE A 109 11.11 -3.58 -28.53
N PRO A 110 10.54 -3.41 -29.74
CA PRO A 110 10.59 -2.14 -30.45
C PRO A 110 9.62 -1.11 -29.86
N ALA A 111 9.99 0.18 -29.96
CA ALA A 111 9.09 1.28 -29.66
C ALA A 111 7.80 1.22 -30.50
N GLY A 112 6.68 1.63 -29.90
CA GLY A 112 5.37 1.65 -30.54
C GLY A 112 4.69 0.28 -30.66
N ALA A 113 5.26 -0.76 -30.04
CA ALA A 113 4.65 -2.07 -29.88
C ALA A 113 3.61 -2.11 -28.76
#